data_AF-A0A6U4NM30-F1
#
_entry.id   AF-A0A6U4NM30-F1
#
_cell.length_a   1.000
_cell.length_b   1.000
_cell.length_c   1.000
_cell.angle_alpha   90.00
_cell.angle_beta   90.00
_cell.angle_gamma   90.00
#
_symmetry.space_group_name_H-M   'P 1'
#
loop_
_entity.id
_entity.type
_entity.pdbx_description
1 polymer ?
#
loop_
_entity_poly.entity_id
_entity_poly.type
_entity_poly.pdbx_seq_one_letter_code
_entity_poly.pdbx_strand_id
1 'polypeptide(L)'
;MACPRRRSSVTNTEIDVDDAIDEAFLTLGKDQSGSLTTGQVEKVLKHLLTLKDPHNDADSICAAIDTNEDGHIDTHEFHRYIHPTVATYALAGKPLDVEDILRDAFRGTIESDTVVRNRIIQTFMEATHDFEAASRKKSWALPVNKGWMHKLYGDIYDDPSDESAPRYKHNRGAYLCRRLAELQATPPNAKSDEGKAKEAYRKSIGCASEQDLVGFCGSWLRRLADEGMGGVGGEKCHSG
;
A
#
# COMPACT_ATOMS: atom_id res chain seq x y z
N MET A 1 -31.23 2.19 -21.52
CA MET A 1 -31.94 1.13 -20.78
C MET A 1 -31.40 1.14 -19.36
N ALA A 2 -32.17 1.66 -18.40
CA ALA A 2 -31.77 1.72 -16.99
C ALA A 2 -32.16 0.39 -16.31
N CYS A 3 -31.22 -0.24 -15.61
CA CYS A 3 -31.53 -1.41 -14.78
C CYS A 3 -32.43 -0.99 -13.61
N PRO A 4 -33.50 -1.76 -13.29
CA PRO A 4 -34.31 -1.50 -12.12
C PRO A 4 -33.47 -1.69 -10.86
N ARG A 5 -33.30 -0.62 -10.09
CA ARG A 5 -32.65 -0.65 -8.78
C ARG A 5 -33.54 -1.46 -7.84
N ARG A 6 -33.10 -2.68 -7.49
CA ARG A 6 -33.81 -3.57 -6.57
C ARG A 6 -33.76 -2.93 -5.18
N ARG A 7 -34.82 -2.21 -4.79
CA ARG A 7 -35.02 -1.79 -3.39
C ARG A 7 -35.52 -3.00 -2.60
N SER A 8 -34.60 -3.76 -2.00
CA SER A 8 -34.92 -4.54 -0.81
C SER A 8 -35.11 -3.55 0.34
N SER A 9 -36.32 -2.99 0.45
CA SER A 9 -36.74 -2.24 1.64
C SER A 9 -37.05 -3.24 2.75
N VAL A 10 -36.00 -3.86 3.30
CA VAL A 10 -36.10 -4.57 4.58
C VAL A 10 -36.10 -3.47 5.64
N THR A 11 -37.30 -3.16 6.14
CA THR A 11 -37.48 -2.31 7.31
C THR A 11 -37.33 -3.21 8.54
N ASN A 12 -36.10 -3.60 8.86
CA ASN A 12 -35.82 -4.35 10.08
C ASN A 12 -34.91 -3.50 10.95
N THR A 13 -35.45 -3.04 12.09
CA THR A 13 -34.75 -2.20 13.06
C THR A 13 -33.81 -3.00 13.96
N GLU A 14 -33.59 -4.27 13.65
CA GLU A 14 -32.74 -5.21 14.39
C GLU A 14 -32.10 -6.18 13.39
N ILE A 15 -31.34 -5.68 12.42
CA ILE A 15 -30.30 -6.54 11.82
C ILE A 15 -29.16 -6.54 12.83
N ASP A 16 -28.81 -7.72 13.34
CA ASP A 16 -27.63 -7.85 14.20
C ASP A 16 -26.41 -7.34 13.43
N VAL A 17 -25.49 -6.67 14.11
CA VAL A 17 -24.26 -6.12 13.50
C VAL A 17 -23.54 -7.23 12.74
N ASP A 18 -23.49 -8.42 13.32
CA ASP A 18 -22.85 -9.60 12.73
C ASP A 18 -23.61 -10.11 11.49
N ASP A 19 -24.95 -10.09 11.50
CA ASP A 19 -25.77 -10.47 10.34
C ASP A 19 -25.52 -9.52 9.15
N ALA A 20 -25.41 -8.21 9.40
CA ALA A 20 -25.12 -7.23 8.35
C ALA A 20 -23.72 -7.44 7.74
N ILE A 21 -22.75 -7.86 8.55
CA ILE A 21 -21.40 -8.16 8.08
C ILE A 21 -21.38 -9.46 7.28
N ASP A 22 -22.13 -10.48 7.71
CA ASP A 22 -22.25 -11.74 6.98
C ASP A 22 -22.95 -11.53 5.62
N GLU A 23 -23.99 -10.72 5.56
CA GLU A 23 -24.62 -10.32 4.29
C GLU A 23 -23.64 -9.57 3.39
N ALA A 24 -22.81 -8.69 3.96
CA ALA A 24 -21.75 -8.01 3.23
C ALA A 24 -20.72 -9.00 2.67
N PHE A 25 -20.27 -9.96 3.47
CA PHE A 25 -19.33 -10.99 3.05
C PHE A 25 -19.89 -11.88 1.92
N LEU A 26 -21.15 -12.32 2.05
CA LEU A 26 -21.83 -13.12 1.04
C LEU A 26 -22.06 -12.34 -0.27
N THR A 27 -22.29 -11.03 -0.18
CA THR A 27 -22.41 -10.16 -1.36
C THR A 27 -21.10 -10.10 -2.15
N LEU A 28 -19.95 -10.21 -1.49
CA LEU A 28 -18.63 -10.26 -2.10
C LEU A 28 -18.29 -11.66 -2.66
N GLY A 29 -18.63 -12.70 -1.89
CA GLY A 29 -18.28 -14.10 -2.17
C GLY A 29 -19.34 -14.84 -2.99
N LYS A 30 -19.25 -14.78 -4.32
CA LYS A 30 -20.19 -15.48 -5.22
C LYS A 30 -20.11 -17.02 -5.17
N ASP A 31 -19.03 -17.60 -4.67
CA ASP A 31 -18.73 -19.03 -4.80
C ASP A 31 -18.85 -19.84 -3.50
N GLN A 32 -19.32 -19.25 -2.40
CA GLN A 32 -19.51 -19.93 -1.10
C GLN A 32 -18.26 -20.69 -0.60
N SER A 33 -17.07 -20.31 -1.08
CA SER A 33 -15.82 -20.98 -0.73
C SER A 33 -15.38 -20.72 0.72
N GLY A 34 -16.04 -19.80 1.42
CA GLY A 34 -15.69 -19.37 2.77
C GLY A 34 -14.52 -18.38 2.83
N SER A 35 -14.00 -17.94 1.69
CA SER A 35 -12.92 -16.95 1.58
C SER A 35 -13.14 -16.01 0.40
N LEU A 36 -12.53 -14.83 0.43
CA LEU A 36 -12.53 -13.88 -0.68
C LEU A 36 -11.13 -13.77 -1.27
N THR A 37 -11.06 -13.95 -2.58
CA THR A 37 -9.86 -13.66 -3.38
C THR A 37 -9.76 -12.18 -3.72
N THR A 38 -8.55 -11.69 -3.98
CA THR A 38 -8.31 -10.32 -4.44
C THR A 38 -9.16 -9.94 -5.66
N GLY A 39 -9.31 -10.87 -6.62
CA GLY A 39 -10.13 -10.64 -7.81
C GLY A 39 -11.63 -10.53 -7.54
N GLN A 40 -12.15 -11.08 -6.44
CA GLN A 40 -13.54 -10.89 -6.00
C GLN A 40 -13.73 -9.50 -5.40
N VAL A 41 -12.81 -9.08 -4.53
CA VAL A 41 -12.81 -7.73 -3.93
C VAL A 41 -12.70 -6.66 -5.01
N GLU A 42 -11.78 -6.80 -5.96
CA GLU A 42 -11.58 -5.86 -7.06
C GLU A 42 -12.86 -5.66 -7.90
N LYS A 43 -13.59 -6.75 -8.20
CA LYS A 43 -14.86 -6.67 -8.95
C LYS A 43 -15.91 -5.86 -8.22
N VAL A 44 -16.01 -6.03 -6.91
CA VAL A 44 -16.99 -5.31 -6.09
C VAL A 44 -16.60 -3.85 -5.96
N LEU A 45 -15.31 -3.57 -5.75
CA LEU A 45 -14.81 -2.20 -5.67
C LEU A 45 -15.10 -1.41 -6.95
N LYS A 46 -14.94 -2.02 -8.12
CA LYS A 46 -15.32 -1.41 -9.41
C LYS A 46 -16.81 -1.06 -9.50
N HIS A 47 -17.67 -1.74 -8.73
CA HIS A 47 -19.09 -1.47 -8.68
C HIS A 47 -19.47 -0.42 -7.63
N LEU A 48 -18.83 -0.47 -6.45
CA LEU A 48 -19.18 0.37 -5.30
C LEU A 48 -18.50 1.75 -5.33
N LEU A 49 -17.32 1.84 -5.92
CA LEU A 49 -16.47 3.03 -5.90
C LEU A 49 -16.03 3.40 -7.31
N THR A 50 -15.97 4.71 -7.57
CA THR A 50 -15.26 5.25 -8.74
C THR A 50 -13.79 5.36 -8.37
N LEU A 51 -13.05 4.28 -8.60
CA LEU A 51 -11.62 4.20 -8.32
C LEU A 51 -10.81 4.92 -9.39
N LYS A 52 -9.80 5.69 -8.96
CA LYS A 52 -8.84 6.34 -9.87
C LYS A 52 -7.76 5.37 -10.32
N ASP A 53 -7.40 4.41 -9.46
CA ASP A 53 -6.38 3.41 -9.72
C ASP A 53 -6.86 2.04 -9.21
N PRO A 54 -7.75 1.36 -9.97
CA PRO A 54 -8.50 0.21 -9.46
C PRO A 54 -7.64 -0.95 -8.96
N HIS A 55 -6.47 -1.17 -9.58
CA HIS A 55 -5.58 -2.26 -9.20
C HIS A 55 -4.89 -1.95 -7.86
N ASN A 56 -4.24 -0.79 -7.74
CA ASN A 56 -3.59 -0.39 -6.49
C ASN A 56 -4.57 -0.19 -5.33
N ASP A 57 -5.78 0.33 -5.61
CA ASP A 57 -6.79 0.56 -4.58
C ASP A 57 -7.35 -0.77 -4.05
N ALA A 58 -7.64 -1.74 -4.94
CA ALA A 58 -8.09 -3.06 -4.56
C ALA A 58 -7.02 -3.84 -3.78
N ASP A 59 -5.78 -3.73 -4.23
CA ASP A 59 -4.64 -4.27 -3.55
C ASP A 59 -4.45 -3.71 -2.15
N SER A 60 -4.59 -2.38 -1.98
CA SER A 60 -4.45 -1.72 -0.68
C SER A 60 -5.55 -2.15 0.29
N ILE A 61 -6.77 -2.37 -0.22
CA ILE A 61 -7.89 -2.86 0.57
C ILE A 61 -7.70 -4.32 0.95
N CYS A 62 -7.35 -5.18 -0.01
CA CYS A 62 -7.08 -6.58 0.30
C CYS A 62 -5.96 -6.68 1.33
N ALA A 63 -4.94 -5.85 1.20
CA ALA A 63 -3.88 -5.78 2.17
C ALA A 63 -4.33 -5.30 3.56
N ALA A 64 -5.23 -4.34 3.64
CA ALA A 64 -5.74 -3.91 4.94
C ALA A 64 -6.59 -4.99 5.65
N ILE A 65 -7.16 -5.93 4.89
CA ILE A 65 -8.07 -6.98 5.41
C ILE A 65 -7.31 -8.29 5.68
N ASP A 66 -6.51 -8.76 4.73
CA ASP A 66 -5.69 -9.98 4.82
C ASP A 66 -4.54 -9.74 5.82
N THR A 67 -4.78 -10.09 7.08
CA THR A 67 -3.85 -9.86 8.19
C THR A 67 -2.87 -11.00 8.40
N ASN A 68 -3.24 -12.20 7.96
CA ASN A 68 -2.39 -13.38 8.04
C ASN A 68 -1.45 -13.53 6.83
N GLU A 69 -1.67 -12.72 5.79
CA GLU A 69 -0.91 -12.64 4.54
C GLU A 69 -0.89 -13.95 3.73
N ASP A 70 -1.98 -14.71 3.78
CA ASP A 70 -2.13 -15.97 3.04
C ASP A 70 -2.65 -15.77 1.61
N GLY A 71 -3.05 -14.55 1.26
CA GLY A 71 -3.57 -14.17 -0.06
C GLY A 71 -5.08 -14.39 -0.21
N HIS A 72 -5.76 -14.82 0.85
CA HIS A 72 -7.19 -15.01 0.94
C HIS A 72 -7.74 -14.26 2.15
N ILE A 73 -8.91 -13.65 1.98
CA ILE A 73 -9.59 -12.96 3.08
C ILE A 73 -10.62 -13.92 3.65
N ASP A 74 -10.40 -14.39 4.87
CA ASP A 74 -11.39 -15.21 5.56
C ASP A 74 -12.49 -14.35 6.21
N THR A 75 -13.54 -15.02 6.72
CA THR A 75 -14.66 -14.34 7.37
C THR A 75 -14.24 -13.57 8.62
N HIS A 76 -13.29 -14.09 9.40
CA HIS A 76 -12.82 -13.44 10.64
C HIS A 76 -12.07 -12.14 10.34
N GLU A 77 -11.21 -12.16 9.33
CA GLU A 77 -10.46 -10.99 8.85
C GLU A 77 -11.38 -9.90 8.32
N PHE A 78 -12.34 -10.31 7.49
CA PHE A 78 -13.35 -9.41 6.96
C PHE A 78 -14.20 -8.77 8.06
N HIS A 79 -14.66 -9.56 9.03
CA HIS A 79 -15.41 -9.09 10.19
C HIS A 79 -14.63 -8.05 10.97
N ARG A 80 -13.38 -8.36 11.34
CA ARG A 80 -12.51 -7.45 12.08
C ARG A 80 -12.34 -6.11 11.37
N TYR A 81 -12.25 -6.12 10.04
CA TYR A 81 -12.07 -4.92 9.23
C TYR A 81 -13.36 -4.09 9.10
N ILE A 82 -14.52 -4.71 8.87
CA ILE A 82 -15.79 -4.01 8.62
C ILE A 82 -16.49 -3.56 9.91
N HIS A 83 -16.35 -4.33 10.99
CA HIS A 83 -17.05 -4.10 12.25
C HIS A 83 -16.97 -2.65 12.78
N PRO A 84 -15.81 -1.95 12.79
CA PRO A 84 -15.73 -0.56 13.23
C PRO A 84 -16.67 0.39 12.47
N THR A 85 -16.83 0.19 11.16
CA THR A 85 -17.72 0.99 10.31
C THR A 85 -19.18 0.71 10.65
N VAL A 86 -19.54 -0.57 10.83
CA VAL A 86 -20.91 -0.97 11.20
C VAL A 86 -21.30 -0.44 12.57
N ALA A 87 -20.41 -0.58 13.56
CA ALA A 87 -20.62 -0.02 14.90
C ALA A 87 -20.83 1.49 14.85
N THR A 88 -20.07 2.21 14.01
CA THR A 88 -20.25 3.66 13.81
C THR A 88 -21.63 3.99 13.22
N TYR A 89 -22.13 3.20 12.27
CA TYR A 89 -23.46 3.38 11.70
C TYR A 89 -24.57 3.10 12.72
N ALA A 90 -24.45 2.01 13.47
CA ALA A 90 -25.40 1.63 14.52
C ALA A 90 -25.49 2.70 15.60
N LEU A 91 -24.34 3.20 16.10
CA LEU A 91 -24.29 4.28 17.08
C LEU A 91 -24.86 5.61 16.55
N ALA A 92 -24.72 5.86 15.24
CA ALA A 92 -25.30 7.04 14.59
C ALA A 92 -26.79 6.90 14.24
N GLY A 93 -27.41 5.74 14.49
CA GLY A 93 -28.78 5.45 14.10
C GLY A 93 -29.01 5.48 12.58
N LYS A 94 -27.95 5.26 11.80
CA LYS A 94 -28.04 5.18 10.34
C LYS A 94 -28.59 3.81 9.92
N PRO A 95 -29.34 3.72 8.82
CA PRO A 95 -29.73 2.42 8.27
C PRO A 95 -28.48 1.62 7.89
N LEU A 96 -28.48 0.33 8.25
CA LEU A 96 -27.41 -0.62 7.93
C LEU A 96 -27.57 -1.10 6.49
N ASP A 97 -27.20 -0.26 5.53
CA ASP A 97 -27.09 -0.64 4.12
C ASP A 97 -25.69 -1.21 3.85
N VAL A 98 -25.66 -2.46 3.39
CA VAL A 98 -24.43 -3.22 3.13
C VAL A 98 -23.51 -2.50 2.13
N GLU A 99 -24.06 -1.94 1.05
CA GLU A 99 -23.24 -1.26 0.04
C GLU A 99 -22.61 0.02 0.60
N ASP A 100 -23.35 0.78 1.40
CA ASP A 100 -22.84 2.00 2.02
C ASP A 100 -21.76 1.70 3.08
N ILE A 101 -21.95 0.65 3.90
CA ILE A 101 -20.95 0.20 4.88
C ILE A 101 -19.65 -0.21 4.19
N LEU A 102 -19.73 -1.06 3.16
CA LEU A 102 -18.57 -1.48 2.38
C LEU A 102 -17.88 -0.28 1.75
N ARG A 103 -18.66 0.64 1.15
CA ARG A 103 -18.13 1.84 0.49
C ARG A 103 -17.35 2.72 1.46
N ASP A 104 -17.86 2.96 2.65
CA ASP A 104 -17.23 3.83 3.64
C ASP A 104 -16.00 3.18 4.28
N ALA A 105 -16.08 1.88 4.60
CA ALA A 105 -14.94 1.13 5.11
C ALA A 105 -13.75 1.15 4.13
N PHE A 106 -14.01 0.79 2.87
CA PHE A 106 -12.99 0.76 1.82
C PHE A 106 -12.44 2.15 1.49
N ARG A 107 -13.29 3.19 1.49
CA ARG A 107 -12.86 4.56 1.25
C ARG A 107 -11.86 5.04 2.28
N GLY A 108 -12.08 4.75 3.57
CA GLY A 108 -11.13 5.11 4.63
C GLY A 108 -9.73 4.54 4.38
N THR A 109 -9.65 3.31 3.86
CA THR A 109 -8.37 2.69 3.51
C THR A 109 -7.72 3.33 2.30
N ILE A 110 -8.47 3.59 1.23
CA ILE A 110 -7.94 4.24 0.01
C ILE A 110 -7.44 5.66 0.35
N GLU A 111 -8.19 6.41 1.15
CA GLU A 111 -7.79 7.76 1.57
C GLU A 111 -6.50 7.72 2.40
N SER A 112 -6.40 6.77 3.33
CA SER A 112 -5.16 6.56 4.11
C SER A 112 -3.97 6.18 3.23
N ASP A 113 -4.10 5.22 2.31
CA ASP A 113 -3.02 4.84 1.39
C ASP A 113 -2.62 6.00 0.47
N THR A 114 -3.60 6.80 0.01
CA THR A 114 -3.34 7.98 -0.82
C THR A 114 -2.49 9.01 -0.08
N VAL A 115 -2.78 9.26 1.20
CA VAL A 115 -1.97 10.17 2.04
C VAL A 115 -0.53 9.66 2.16
N VAL A 116 -0.37 8.36 2.47
CA VAL A 116 0.96 7.74 2.56
C VAL A 116 1.72 7.83 1.24
N ARG A 117 1.07 7.48 0.12
CA ARG A 117 1.65 7.54 -1.23
C ARG A 117 2.09 8.95 -1.59
N ASN A 118 1.25 9.95 -1.37
CA ASN A 118 1.59 11.35 -1.64
C ASN A 118 2.80 11.80 -0.80
N ARG A 119 2.89 11.34 0.46
CA ARG A 119 4.01 11.66 1.33
C ARG A 119 5.30 10.98 0.87
N ILE A 120 5.22 9.74 0.40
CA ILE A 120 6.37 9.03 -0.19
C ILE A 120 6.85 9.75 -1.47
N ILE A 121 5.95 10.16 -2.35
CA ILE A 121 6.29 10.95 -3.54
C ILE A 121 6.96 12.26 -3.14
N GLN A 122 6.43 12.97 -2.15
CA GLN A 122 7.01 14.21 -1.68
C GLN A 122 8.44 14.01 -1.14
N THR A 123 8.64 13.03 -0.25
CA THR A 123 9.97 12.74 0.33
C THR A 123 10.98 12.31 -0.73
N PHE A 124 10.56 11.58 -1.77
CA PHE A 124 11.39 11.26 -2.93
C PHE A 124 11.86 12.52 -3.68
N MET A 125 10.94 13.46 -3.93
CA MET A 125 11.26 14.71 -4.63
C MET A 125 12.21 15.60 -3.80
N GLU A 126 12.01 15.66 -2.49
CA GLU A 126 12.89 16.38 -1.57
C GLU A 126 14.28 15.73 -1.49
N ALA A 127 14.35 14.40 -1.39
CA ALA A 127 15.61 13.66 -1.37
C ALA A 127 16.41 13.85 -2.67
N THR A 128 15.72 13.92 -3.81
CA THR A 128 16.30 14.22 -5.13
C THR A 128 16.92 15.61 -5.13
N HIS A 129 16.20 16.61 -4.61
CA HIS A 129 16.70 17.98 -4.51
C HIS A 129 17.92 18.08 -3.58
N ASP A 130 17.87 17.44 -2.41
CA ASP A 130 18.98 17.40 -1.45
C ASP A 130 20.24 16.77 -2.06
N PHE A 131 20.05 15.66 -2.79
CA PHE A 131 21.13 14.96 -3.48
C PHE A 131 21.76 15.82 -4.58
N GLU A 132 20.96 16.52 -5.39
CA GLU A 132 21.45 17.47 -6.39
C GLU A 132 22.23 18.63 -5.75
N ALA A 133 21.70 19.21 -4.67
CA ALA A 133 22.34 20.30 -3.95
C ALA A 133 23.69 19.88 -3.36
N ALA A 134 23.80 18.66 -2.84
CA ALA A 134 25.05 18.08 -2.37
C ALA A 134 26.04 17.83 -3.52
N SER A 135 25.55 17.38 -4.68
CA SER A 135 26.37 17.07 -5.85
C SER A 135 26.97 18.32 -6.49
N ARG A 136 26.23 19.43 -6.59
CA ARG A 136 26.72 20.71 -7.16
C ARG A 136 27.86 21.35 -6.38
N LYS A 137 27.99 21.07 -5.08
CA LYS A 137 29.11 21.55 -4.25
C LYS A 137 30.45 20.94 -4.66
N LYS A 138 30.44 19.82 -5.41
CA LYS A 138 31.63 19.27 -6.04
C LYS A 138 31.83 20.02 -7.37
N SER A 139 32.77 20.95 -7.39
CA SER A 139 33.03 21.96 -8.44
C SER A 139 33.23 21.46 -9.89
N TRP A 140 33.13 20.16 -10.15
CA TRP A 140 33.31 19.52 -11.47
C TRP A 140 32.13 18.61 -11.88
N ALA A 141 31.03 18.58 -11.09
CA ALA A 141 29.94 17.63 -11.33
C ALA A 141 29.14 17.98 -12.61
N LEU A 142 29.07 17.01 -13.53
CA LEU A 142 28.12 17.00 -14.64
C LEU A 142 26.67 17.02 -14.10
N PRO A 143 25.68 17.43 -14.93
CA PRO A 143 24.28 17.35 -14.55
C PRO A 143 23.93 15.94 -14.05
N VAL A 144 23.33 15.86 -12.85
CA VAL A 144 22.89 14.57 -12.29
C VAL A 144 21.83 13.99 -13.23
N ASN A 145 22.10 12.83 -13.81
CA ASN A 145 21.11 12.10 -14.58
C ASN A 145 20.03 11.58 -13.63
N LYS A 146 18.80 12.10 -13.73
CA LYS A 146 17.68 11.71 -12.85
C LYS A 146 17.05 10.36 -13.22
N GLY A 147 17.34 9.84 -14.41
CA GLY A 147 16.70 8.64 -14.93
C GLY A 147 16.85 7.42 -14.02
N TRP A 148 18.01 7.27 -13.38
CA TRP A 148 18.22 6.16 -12.46
C TRP A 148 17.47 6.31 -11.12
N MET A 149 17.25 7.53 -10.63
CA MET A 149 16.49 7.77 -9.38
C MET A 149 15.00 7.44 -9.58
N HIS A 150 14.41 7.87 -10.69
CA HIS A 150 13.03 7.51 -11.03
C HIS A 150 12.88 6.01 -11.29
N LYS A 151 13.89 5.40 -11.89
CA LYS A 151 13.89 3.95 -12.07
C LYS A 151 14.01 3.21 -10.75
N LEU A 152 14.89 3.66 -9.85
CA LEU A 152 14.98 3.14 -8.50
C LEU A 152 13.63 3.23 -7.78
N TYR A 153 12.97 4.39 -7.85
CA TYR A 153 11.62 4.59 -7.31
C TYR A 153 10.64 3.56 -7.89
N GLY A 154 10.59 3.40 -9.21
CA GLY A 154 9.74 2.39 -9.86
C GLY A 154 10.02 0.97 -9.37
N ASP A 155 11.30 0.57 -9.35
CA ASP A 155 11.75 -0.78 -9.01
C ASP A 155 11.50 -1.15 -7.52
N ILE A 156 11.46 -0.18 -6.60
CA ILE A 156 11.31 -0.44 -5.15
C ILE A 156 9.98 0.02 -4.56
N TYR A 157 9.15 0.75 -5.31
CA TYR A 157 7.89 1.29 -4.80
C TYR A 157 6.69 1.03 -5.71
N ASP A 158 6.76 1.33 -7.01
CA ASP A 158 5.60 1.22 -7.91
C ASP A 158 5.36 -0.22 -8.37
N ASP A 159 6.43 -0.94 -8.73
CA ASP A 159 6.37 -2.30 -9.26
C ASP A 159 7.57 -3.10 -8.76
N PRO A 160 7.55 -3.56 -7.49
CA PRO A 160 8.60 -4.43 -7.00
C PRO A 160 8.60 -5.69 -7.86
N SER A 161 9.62 -5.84 -8.71
CA SER A 161 9.83 -6.98 -9.63
C SER A 161 9.84 -8.38 -8.98
N ASP A 162 9.63 -8.45 -7.68
CA ASP A 162 9.49 -9.66 -6.89
C ASP A 162 8.01 -10.04 -6.77
N GLU A 163 7.52 -10.78 -7.77
CA GLU A 163 6.18 -11.38 -7.81
C GLU A 163 5.91 -12.32 -6.60
N SER A 164 6.94 -12.72 -5.85
CA SER A 164 6.83 -13.70 -4.78
C SER A 164 6.39 -13.15 -3.42
N ALA A 165 6.18 -11.84 -3.26
CA ALA A 165 5.52 -11.34 -2.05
C ALA A 165 4.23 -10.57 -2.32
N PRO A 166 3.09 -11.29 -2.30
CA PRO A 166 1.80 -10.74 -1.90
C PRO A 166 1.87 -9.85 -0.64
N ARG A 167 2.84 -10.10 0.25
CA ARG A 167 3.11 -9.41 1.53
C ARG A 167 3.57 -7.95 1.44
N TYR A 168 3.82 -7.40 0.25
CA TYR A 168 4.47 -6.08 0.11
C TYR A 168 3.53 -4.87 0.23
N LYS A 169 2.21 -5.08 0.17
CA LYS A 169 1.25 -3.97 0.02
C LYS A 169 0.75 -3.43 1.36
N HIS A 170 0.74 -4.27 2.37
CA HIS A 170 0.57 -3.91 3.77
C HIS A 170 1.88 -3.23 4.21
N ASN A 171 1.85 -1.92 4.47
CA ASN A 171 3.02 -1.16 4.93
C ASN A 171 4.10 -0.86 3.88
N ARG A 172 3.68 -0.34 2.71
CA ARG A 172 4.56 0.21 1.66
C ARG A 172 5.66 1.12 2.20
N GLY A 173 5.35 1.94 3.22
CA GLY A 173 6.32 2.82 3.87
C GLY A 173 7.46 2.08 4.57
N ALA A 174 7.16 1.07 5.41
CA ALA A 174 8.19 0.28 6.07
C ALA A 174 8.97 -0.60 5.09
N TYR A 175 8.30 -1.16 4.08
CA TYR A 175 8.97 -1.90 3.00
C TYR A 175 9.99 -1.01 2.30
N LEU A 176 9.57 0.18 1.87
CA LEU A 176 10.44 1.16 1.23
C LEU A 176 11.63 1.52 2.12
N CYS A 177 11.40 1.79 3.41
CA CYS A 177 12.47 2.07 4.37
C CYS A 177 13.45 0.90 4.47
N ARG A 178 12.96 -0.35 4.58
CA ARG A 178 13.81 -1.54 4.63
C ARG A 178 14.64 -1.68 3.36
N ARG A 179 14.03 -1.56 2.19
CA ARG A 179 14.73 -1.67 0.89
C ARG A 179 15.77 -0.59 0.69
N LEU A 180 15.45 0.66 1.04
CA LEU A 180 16.42 1.74 1.00
C LEU A 180 17.59 1.50 1.96
N ALA A 181 17.33 0.97 3.16
CA ALA A 181 18.37 0.64 4.13
C ALA A 181 19.27 -0.52 3.63
N GLU A 182 18.69 -1.54 3.03
CA GLU A 182 19.42 -2.64 2.39
C GLU A 182 20.32 -2.14 1.26
N LEU A 183 19.80 -1.29 0.37
CA LEU A 183 20.56 -0.68 -0.73
C LEU A 183 21.65 0.28 -0.24
N GLN A 184 21.41 0.97 0.88
CA GLN A 184 22.40 1.84 1.51
C GLN A 184 23.53 1.03 2.16
N ALA A 185 23.21 -0.08 2.82
CA ALA A 185 24.19 -0.92 3.53
C ALA A 185 24.99 -1.82 2.58
N THR A 186 24.31 -2.42 1.61
CA THR A 186 24.89 -3.38 0.65
C THR A 186 24.51 -2.97 -0.76
N PRO A 187 25.12 -1.91 -1.32
CA PRO A 187 24.83 -1.50 -2.67
C PRO A 187 25.23 -2.62 -3.66
N PRO A 188 24.58 -2.71 -4.84
CA PRO A 188 24.74 -3.83 -5.78
C PRO A 188 26.17 -4.09 -6.29
N ASN A 189 27.13 -3.17 -6.03
CA ASN A 189 28.53 -3.26 -6.46
C ASN A 189 29.48 -3.89 -5.41
N ALA A 190 29.01 -4.22 -4.20
CA ALA A 190 29.84 -4.94 -3.24
C ALA A 190 30.22 -6.32 -3.84
N LYS A 191 31.52 -6.61 -3.90
CA LYS A 191 32.13 -7.78 -4.57
C LYS A 191 31.68 -9.14 -4.00
N SER A 192 30.43 -9.51 -4.21
CA SER A 192 29.87 -10.81 -3.82
C SER A 192 29.61 -11.67 -5.06
N ASP A 193 29.86 -12.98 -4.97
CA ASP A 193 29.74 -13.98 -6.04
C ASP A 193 28.30 -14.28 -6.53
N GLU A 194 27.30 -13.48 -6.15
CA GLU A 194 25.90 -13.69 -6.54
C GLU A 194 25.62 -13.18 -7.97
N GLY A 195 25.74 -14.12 -8.91
CA GLY A 195 25.59 -13.91 -10.36
C GLY A 195 24.19 -13.56 -10.87
N LYS A 196 24.20 -12.97 -12.07
CA LYS A 196 23.08 -12.65 -13.00
C LYS A 196 21.99 -11.70 -12.50
N ALA A 197 21.40 -11.90 -11.32
CA ALA A 197 20.33 -11.02 -10.81
C ALA A 197 20.84 -9.61 -10.46
N LYS A 198 22.01 -9.52 -9.81
CA LYS A 198 22.70 -8.25 -9.52
C LYS A 198 23.14 -7.50 -10.78
N GLU A 199 23.57 -8.24 -11.81
CA GLU A 199 23.96 -7.65 -13.11
C GLU A 199 22.74 -7.10 -13.87
N ALA A 200 21.58 -7.75 -13.78
CA ALA A 200 20.34 -7.27 -14.37
C ALA A 200 19.83 -5.99 -13.67
N TYR A 201 19.86 -5.95 -12.34
CA TYR A 201 19.50 -4.77 -11.55
C TYR A 201 20.50 -3.62 -11.76
N ARG A 202 21.80 -3.93 -11.88
CA ARG A 202 22.83 -2.95 -12.26
C ARG A 202 22.59 -2.35 -13.66
N LYS A 203 22.20 -3.17 -14.64
CA LYS A 203 21.75 -2.67 -15.94
C LYS A 203 20.45 -1.88 -15.83
N SER A 204 19.62 -2.18 -14.82
CA SER A 204 18.37 -1.46 -14.58
C SER A 204 18.66 -0.04 -14.08
N ILE A 205 19.37 0.15 -12.97
CA ILE A 205 19.62 1.47 -12.34
C ILE A 205 20.75 2.28 -13.00
N GLY A 206 21.10 1.95 -14.25
CA GLY A 206 22.02 2.66 -15.16
C GLY A 206 22.91 3.79 -14.60
N CYS A 207 24.23 3.60 -14.70
CA CYS A 207 25.27 4.63 -14.52
C CYS A 207 25.42 5.26 -13.13
N ALA A 208 24.54 5.01 -12.17
CA ALA A 208 24.71 5.51 -10.81
C ALA A 208 25.98 4.92 -10.19
N SER A 209 26.85 5.77 -9.62
CA SER A 209 27.95 5.26 -8.82
C SER A 209 27.43 4.68 -7.51
N GLU A 210 28.21 3.80 -6.89
CA GLU A 210 27.87 3.23 -5.58
C GLU A 210 27.66 4.33 -4.53
N GLN A 211 28.51 5.35 -4.54
CA GLN A 211 28.41 6.49 -3.63
C GLN A 211 27.16 7.33 -3.87
N ASP A 212 26.75 7.49 -5.14
CA ASP A 212 25.53 8.22 -5.49
C ASP A 212 24.29 7.48 -5.01
N LEU A 213 24.24 6.16 -5.21
CA LEU A 213 23.14 5.32 -4.75
C LEU A 213 23.02 5.35 -3.22
N VAL A 214 24.12 5.11 -2.51
CA VAL A 214 24.17 5.14 -1.03
C VAL A 214 23.79 6.53 -0.51
N GLY A 215 24.31 7.59 -1.13
CA GLY A 215 24.03 8.97 -0.77
C GLY A 215 22.55 9.34 -0.96
N PHE A 216 21.97 8.97 -2.10
CA PHE A 216 20.55 9.20 -2.38
C PHE A 216 19.64 8.40 -1.45
N CYS A 217 19.90 7.10 -1.27
CA CYS A 217 19.10 6.25 -0.38
C CYS A 217 19.14 6.78 1.06
N GLY A 218 20.30 7.21 1.55
CA GLY A 218 20.43 7.83 2.87
C GLY A 218 19.70 9.17 3.00
N SER A 219 19.67 9.98 1.94
CA SER A 219 18.88 11.21 1.89
C SER A 219 17.39 10.91 1.99
N TRP A 220 16.90 9.95 1.21
CA TRP A 220 15.49 9.58 1.20
C TRP A 220 15.03 8.93 2.50
N LEU A 221 15.83 8.03 3.09
CA LEU A 221 15.57 7.46 4.41
C LEU A 221 15.41 8.53 5.49
N ARG A 222 16.26 9.56 5.47
CA ARG A 222 16.16 10.67 6.42
C ARG A 222 14.83 11.40 6.27
N ARG A 223 14.43 11.71 5.03
CA ARG A 223 13.14 12.36 4.75
C ARG A 223 11.98 11.50 5.21
N LEU A 224 12.00 10.19 4.95
CA LEU A 224 10.97 9.26 5.43
C LEU A 224 10.93 9.19 6.97
N ALA A 225 12.08 9.24 7.63
CA ALA A 225 12.17 9.25 9.09
C ALA A 225 11.62 10.55 9.71
N ASP A 226 11.91 11.71 9.10
CA ASP A 226 11.35 13.00 9.51
C ASP A 226 9.81 13.00 9.42
N GLU A 227 9.27 12.19 8.52
CA GLU A 227 7.84 11.94 8.35
C GLU A 227 7.24 10.86 9.24
N GLY A 228 8.03 10.30 10.17
CA GLY A 228 7.58 9.24 11.07
C GLY A 228 7.39 7.88 10.40
N MET A 229 7.79 7.71 9.13
CA MET A 229 7.66 6.43 8.40
C MET A 229 8.79 5.44 8.71
N GLY A 230 9.87 5.87 9.35
CA GLY A 230 11.06 5.06 9.66
C GLY A 230 10.92 4.09 10.84
N GLY A 231 9.71 3.88 11.36
CA GLY A 231 9.44 3.01 12.51
C GLY A 231 9.56 1.52 12.18
N VAL A 232 10.76 1.04 11.87
CA VAL A 232 11.04 -0.40 11.88
C VAL A 232 11.23 -0.82 13.34
N GLY A 233 10.15 -1.28 13.98
CA GLY A 233 10.24 -2.11 15.20
C GLY A 233 10.59 -1.41 16.51
N GLY A 234 9.87 -0.35 16.87
CA GLY A 234 9.82 0.13 18.25
C GLY A 234 8.38 0.27 18.70
N GLU A 235 7.86 -0.76 19.40
CA GLU A 235 6.64 -0.65 20.19
C GLU A 235 6.71 0.63 21.04
N LYS A 236 5.94 1.65 20.67
CA LYS A 236 5.49 2.62 21.66
C LYS A 236 4.34 1.96 22.39
N CYS A 237 4.66 1.18 23.42
CA CYS A 237 3.72 0.89 24.49
C CYS A 237 3.12 2.23 24.93
N HIS A 238 1.88 2.49 24.57
CA HIS A 238 1.09 3.54 25.20
C HIS A 238 0.75 3.03 26.60
N SER A 239 1.60 3.38 27.56
CA SER A 239 1.22 3.45 28.96
C SER A 239 0.70 4.86 29.20
N GLY A 240 -0.63 4.99 29.20
CA GLY A 240 -1.36 6.23 29.50
C GLY A 240 -2.83 5.91 29.59
#